data_AF-A0A822HGR4-F1
#
_entry.id   AF-A0A822HGR4-F1
#
_cell.length_a   1.000
_cell.length_b   1.000
_cell.length_c   1.000
_cell.angle_alpha   90.00
_cell.angle_beta   90.00
_cell.angle_gamma   90.00
#
_symmetry.space_group_name_H-M   'P 1'
#
loop_
_entity.id
_entity.type
_entity.pdbx_description
1 polymer ?
#
loop_
_entity_poly.entity_id
_entity_poly.type
_entity_poly.pdbx_seq_one_letter_code
_entity_poly.pdbx_strand_id
1 'polypeptide(L)'
;TVENIEKPFIDFLPIRTWGQYVEYDKINVQFHIPNEEEVDFACEFVETFMYLELQMLNEKCTNMSNDERLRTLTLIHHIAIGCVRMVPRIESKKVKNLVSSVSSCDSKVQAQYFLYAKQPSK
;
A
#
# COMPACT_ATOMS: atom_id res chain seq x y z
N THR A 1 -7.39 26.40 3.79
CA THR A 1 -6.73 26.79 2.52
C THR A 1 -7.03 25.88 1.34
N VAL A 2 -7.86 24.82 1.48
CA VAL A 2 -8.42 24.04 0.36
C VAL A 2 -9.80 24.58 -0.06
N GLU A 3 -10.54 25.17 0.88
CA GLU A 3 -11.89 25.74 0.67
C GLU A 3 -12.00 26.81 -0.42
N ASN A 4 -10.91 27.42 -0.87
CA ASN A 4 -10.96 28.47 -1.88
C ASN A 4 -10.77 27.96 -3.32
N ILE A 5 -10.26 26.74 -3.53
CA ILE A 5 -10.03 26.19 -4.88
C ILE A 5 -11.34 25.66 -5.47
N GLU A 6 -12.24 25.15 -4.63
CA GLU A 6 -13.55 24.63 -5.04
C GLU A 6 -14.62 25.73 -5.21
N LYS A 7 -14.29 26.99 -4.86
CA LYS A 7 -15.23 28.10 -5.01
C LYS A 7 -15.40 28.47 -6.49
N PRO A 8 -16.62 28.80 -6.93
CA PRO A 8 -16.84 29.31 -8.27
C PRO A 8 -15.94 30.52 -8.55
N PHE A 9 -15.41 30.61 -9.78
CA PHE A 9 -14.51 31.69 -10.22
C PHE A 9 -15.09 33.11 -10.06
N ILE A 10 -16.40 33.22 -9.86
CA ILE A 10 -17.12 34.47 -9.61
C ILE A 10 -16.78 35.02 -8.21
N ASP A 11 -16.56 34.16 -7.22
CA ASP A 11 -16.37 34.54 -5.81
C ASP A 11 -14.89 34.56 -5.39
N PHE A 12 -14.02 33.86 -6.13
CA PHE A 12 -12.59 33.78 -5.81
C PHE A 12 -11.72 33.65 -7.07
N LEU A 13 -10.67 34.48 -7.15
CA LEU A 13 -9.65 34.42 -8.21
C LEU A 13 -8.33 33.87 -7.63
N PRO A 14 -7.92 32.63 -7.98
CA PRO A 14 -6.72 31.99 -7.44
C PRO A 14 -5.41 32.74 -7.66
N ILE A 15 -5.35 33.59 -8.70
CA ILE A 15 -4.19 34.46 -8.97
C ILE A 15 -3.89 35.46 -7.85
N ARG A 16 -4.89 35.82 -7.03
CA ARG A 16 -4.72 36.79 -5.94
C ARG A 16 -3.92 36.26 -4.76
N THR A 17 -3.73 34.95 -4.68
CA THR A 17 -3.01 34.27 -3.59
C THR A 17 -1.66 33.68 -4.04
N TRP A 18 -1.19 34.03 -5.24
CA TRP A 18 0.12 33.58 -5.73
C TRP A 18 1.26 34.17 -4.89
N GLY A 19 2.21 33.33 -4.49
CA GLY A 19 3.36 33.74 -3.68
C GLY A 19 3.02 34.11 -2.22
N GLN A 20 1.79 33.84 -1.77
CA GLN A 20 1.42 34.05 -0.37
C GLN A 20 2.14 33.03 0.51
N TYR A 21 2.91 33.50 1.49
CA TYR A 21 3.51 32.61 2.47
C TYR A 21 2.41 32.03 3.38
N VAL A 22 2.55 30.76 3.73
CA VAL A 22 1.65 30.06 4.64
C VAL A 22 2.49 29.60 5.82
N GLU A 23 2.07 29.97 7.03
CA GLU A 23 2.69 29.45 8.26
C GLU A 23 2.52 27.94 8.31
N TYR A 24 3.54 27.20 8.78
CA TYR A 24 3.50 25.73 8.84
C TYR A 24 2.27 25.21 9.60
N ASP A 25 1.88 25.87 10.69
CA ASP A 25 0.72 25.51 11.51
C ASP A 25 -0.64 25.77 10.81
N LYS A 26 -0.64 26.56 9.73
CA LYS A 26 -1.83 26.86 8.91
C LYS A 26 -1.91 25.99 7.66
N ILE A 27 -0.96 25.08 7.46
CA ILE A 27 -1.00 24.10 6.36
C ILE A 27 -1.98 23.00 6.75
N ASN A 28 -3.19 23.08 6.23
CA ASN A 28 -4.15 21.99 6.33
C ASN A 28 -3.84 20.92 5.28
N VAL A 29 -2.96 19.97 5.61
CA VAL A 29 -2.68 18.80 4.75
C VAL A 29 -3.74 17.73 4.97
N GLN A 30 -4.43 17.38 3.90
CA GLN A 30 -5.38 16.25 3.89
C GLN A 30 -4.62 14.98 3.48
N PHE A 31 -4.26 14.17 4.47
CA PHE A 31 -3.71 12.84 4.21
C PHE A 31 -4.86 11.86 4.03
N HIS A 32 -4.82 11.08 2.96
CA HIS A 32 -5.73 9.95 2.83
C HIS A 32 -5.29 8.84 3.80
N ILE A 33 -6.21 8.48 4.70
CA ILE A 33 -6.08 7.34 5.62
C ILE A 33 -7.14 6.33 5.18
N PRO A 34 -6.74 5.11 4.80
CA PRO A 34 -7.68 4.10 4.34
C PRO A 34 -8.71 3.77 5.41
N ASN A 35 -9.98 3.73 5.01
CA ASN A 35 -11.08 3.36 5.89
C ASN A 35 -11.24 1.82 5.94
N GLU A 36 -12.10 1.33 6.84
CA GLU A 36 -12.32 -0.13 6.99
C GLU A 36 -12.89 -0.77 5.71
N GLU A 37 -13.78 -0.07 5.00
CA GLU A 37 -14.37 -0.54 3.75
C GLU A 37 -13.33 -0.70 2.62
N GLU A 38 -12.38 0.23 2.53
CA GLU A 38 -11.28 0.23 1.57
C GLU A 38 -10.27 -0.87 1.87
N VAL A 39 -9.98 -1.10 3.16
CA VAL A 39 -9.14 -2.22 3.59
C VAL A 39 -9.81 -3.56 3.28
N ASP A 40 -11.12 -3.67 3.56
CA ASP A 40 -11.88 -4.89 3.28
C ASP A 40 -11.99 -5.16 1.78
N PHE A 41 -12.26 -4.13 0.98
CA PHE A 41 -12.25 -4.23 -0.48
C PHE A 41 -10.88 -4.67 -1.01
N ALA A 42 -9.78 -4.12 -0.46
CA ALA A 42 -8.45 -4.52 -0.86
C ALA A 42 -8.13 -5.97 -0.46
N CYS A 43 -8.63 -6.46 0.68
CA CYS A 43 -8.53 -7.87 1.07
C CYS A 43 -9.29 -8.76 0.08
N GLU A 44 -10.55 -8.43 -0.22
CA GLU A 44 -11.39 -9.15 -1.19
C GLU A 44 -10.73 -9.17 -2.59
N PHE A 45 -10.14 -8.06 -3.00
CA PHE A 45 -9.42 -7.94 -4.26
C PHE A 45 -8.21 -8.90 -4.32
N VAL A 46 -7.41 -8.97 -3.25
CA VAL A 46 -6.29 -9.92 -3.18
C VAL A 46 -6.80 -11.36 -3.20
N GLU A 47 -7.82 -11.69 -2.40
CA GLU A 47 -8.45 -13.01 -2.36
C GLU A 47 -8.97 -13.45 -3.73
N THR A 48 -9.60 -12.53 -4.46
CA THR A 48 -10.20 -12.82 -5.76
C THR A 48 -9.15 -12.94 -6.86
N PHE A 49 -8.19 -12.03 -6.95
CA PHE A 49 -7.31 -11.95 -8.12
C PHE A 49 -5.93 -12.58 -7.91
N MET A 50 -5.34 -12.44 -6.72
CA MET A 50 -3.99 -12.96 -6.47
C MET A 50 -4.00 -14.47 -6.22
N TYR A 51 -4.93 -14.98 -5.41
CA TYR A 51 -4.92 -16.40 -5.05
C TYR A 51 -5.23 -17.31 -6.24
N LEU A 52 -6.09 -16.88 -7.17
CA LEU A 52 -6.35 -17.61 -8.41
C LEU A 52 -5.07 -17.79 -9.23
N GLU A 53 -4.30 -16.72 -9.42
CA GLU A 53 -3.03 -16.76 -10.15
C GLU A 53 -1.96 -17.60 -9.42
N LEU A 54 -1.90 -17.52 -8.08
CA LEU A 54 -0.99 -18.34 -7.29
C LEU A 54 -1.34 -19.83 -7.37
N GLN A 55 -2.63 -20.17 -7.33
CA GLN A 55 -3.09 -21.55 -7.50
C GLN A 55 -2.77 -22.07 -8.90
N MET A 56 -3.05 -21.26 -9.93
CA MET A 56 -2.68 -21.60 -11.31
C MET A 56 -1.18 -21.86 -11.43
N LEU A 57 -0.35 -20.99 -10.86
CA LEU A 57 1.10 -21.15 -10.87
C LEU A 57 1.51 -22.42 -10.14
N ASN A 58 0.95 -22.72 -8.97
CA ASN A 58 1.31 -23.90 -8.19
C ASN A 58 0.96 -25.23 -8.90
N GLU A 59 -0.20 -25.28 -9.56
CA GLU A 59 -0.69 -26.51 -10.21
C GLU A 59 -0.12 -26.72 -11.62
N LYS A 60 0.12 -25.63 -12.37
CA LYS A 60 0.40 -25.70 -13.81
C LYS A 60 1.76 -25.11 -14.22
N CYS A 61 2.64 -24.75 -13.28
CA CYS A 61 3.93 -24.10 -13.56
C CYS A 61 4.73 -24.74 -14.71
N THR A 62 4.76 -26.08 -14.76
CA THR A 62 5.52 -26.85 -15.74
C THR A 62 4.86 -26.94 -17.11
N ASN A 63 3.56 -26.71 -17.18
CA ASN A 63 2.75 -26.91 -18.39
C ASN A 63 2.35 -25.58 -19.06
N MET A 64 2.69 -24.44 -18.45
CA MET A 64 2.39 -23.11 -18.99
C MET A 64 3.42 -22.68 -20.05
N SER A 65 2.95 -21.90 -21.03
CA SER A 65 3.81 -21.15 -21.93
C SER A 65 4.64 -20.10 -21.17
N ASN A 66 5.78 -19.69 -21.73
CA ASN A 66 6.59 -18.62 -21.17
C ASN A 66 5.81 -17.31 -21.01
N ASP A 67 4.97 -16.97 -21.98
CA ASP A 67 4.16 -15.75 -21.95
C ASP A 67 3.09 -15.81 -20.86
N GLU A 68 2.47 -16.97 -20.65
CA GLU A 68 1.50 -17.19 -19.58
C GLU A 68 2.15 -17.06 -18.21
N ARG A 69 3.31 -17.68 -18.00
CA ARG A 69 4.07 -17.54 -16.74
C ARG A 69 4.45 -16.09 -16.48
N LEU A 70 4.94 -15.39 -17.50
CA LEU A 70 5.33 -13.98 -17.36
C LEU A 70 4.11 -13.12 -16.98
N ARG A 71 2.98 -13.34 -17.62
CA ARG A 71 1.72 -12.64 -17.31
C ARG A 71 1.28 -12.89 -15.86
N THR A 72 1.21 -14.16 -15.44
CA THR A 72 0.82 -14.55 -14.09
C THR A 72 1.75 -13.94 -13.04
N LEU A 73 3.07 -14.04 -13.23
CA LEU A 73 4.05 -13.43 -12.33
C LEU A 73 3.94 -11.91 -12.29
N THR A 74 3.70 -11.28 -13.43
CA THR A 74 3.51 -9.83 -13.52
C THR A 74 2.28 -9.39 -12.73
N LEU A 75 1.16 -10.13 -12.81
CA LEU A 75 -0.05 -9.82 -12.06
C LEU A 75 0.19 -9.94 -10.56
N ILE A 76 0.76 -11.07 -10.12
CA ILE A 76 1.10 -11.31 -8.72
C ILE A 76 2.02 -10.19 -8.19
N HIS A 77 3.02 -9.78 -8.97
CA HIS A 77 3.96 -8.75 -8.57
C HIS A 77 3.29 -7.39 -8.32
N HIS A 78 2.45 -6.93 -9.24
CA HIS A 78 1.77 -5.64 -9.10
C HIS A 78 0.81 -5.63 -7.91
N ILE A 79 0.04 -6.71 -7.72
CA ILE A 79 -0.86 -6.81 -6.58
C ILE A 79 -0.07 -6.91 -5.28
N ALA A 80 1.03 -7.67 -5.24
CA ALA A 80 1.88 -7.80 -4.06
C ALA A 80 2.50 -6.47 -3.64
N ILE A 81 2.96 -5.65 -4.58
CA ILE A 81 3.50 -4.32 -4.29
C ILE A 81 2.40 -3.37 -3.81
N GLY A 82 1.23 -3.39 -4.47
CA GLY A 82 0.10 -2.51 -4.10
C GLY A 82 -0.42 -2.81 -2.69
N CYS A 83 -0.52 -4.09 -2.34
CA CYS A 83 -1.06 -4.56 -1.07
C CYS A 83 0.03 -4.88 -0.03
N VAL A 84 1.30 -4.52 -0.28
CA VAL A 84 2.44 -4.87 0.60
C VAL A 84 2.23 -4.39 2.04
N ARG A 85 1.54 -3.26 2.21
CA ARG A 85 1.23 -2.65 3.51
C ARG A 85 0.19 -3.41 4.32
N MET A 86 -0.58 -4.29 3.69
CA MET A 86 -1.61 -5.11 4.32
C MET A 86 -1.06 -6.48 4.75
N VAL A 87 -0.03 -6.99 4.06
CA VAL A 87 0.50 -8.35 4.28
C VAL A 87 1.53 -8.36 5.42
N PRO A 88 1.31 -9.08 6.53
CA PRO A 88 2.23 -9.05 7.66
C PRO A 88 3.66 -9.44 7.24
N ARG A 89 4.64 -8.89 7.97
CA ARG A 89 6.05 -9.23 7.73
C ARG A 89 6.23 -10.74 7.85
N ILE A 90 6.87 -11.34 6.85
CA ILE A 90 7.22 -12.77 6.87
C ILE A 90 8.15 -13.00 8.06
N GLU A 91 7.68 -13.75 9.05
CA GLU A 91 8.48 -14.14 10.20
C GLU A 91 9.61 -15.06 9.73
N SER A 92 10.85 -14.56 9.83
CA SER A 92 12.02 -15.36 9.52
C SER A 92 12.67 -15.86 10.81
N LYS A 93 13.05 -17.14 10.85
CA LYS A 93 13.90 -17.66 11.91
C LYS A 93 15.20 -16.88 11.90
N LYS A 94 15.68 -16.43 13.06
CA LYS A 94 16.98 -15.76 13.19
C LYS A 94 18.05 -16.61 12.50
N VAL A 95 18.61 -16.08 11.41
CA VAL A 95 19.70 -16.74 10.69
C VAL A 95 20.92 -16.71 11.61
N LYS A 96 21.32 -17.87 12.11
CA LYS A 96 22.52 -18.00 12.93
C LYS A 96 23.74 -17.67 12.07
N ASN A 97 24.73 -16.97 12.64
CA ASN A 97 26.00 -16.56 12.00
C ASN A 97 25.94 -15.36 11.05
N LEU A 98 24.86 -14.58 11.03
CA LEU A 98 24.93 -13.20 10.51
C LEU A 98 25.66 -12.33 11.55
N VAL A 99 26.72 -11.68 11.12
CA VAL A 99 27.65 -10.86 11.92
C VAL A 99 26.91 -9.97 12.92
N SER A 100 27.49 -9.80 14.11
CA SER A 100 27.00 -9.05 15.28
C SER A 100 26.69 -7.56 15.06
N SER A 101 26.73 -7.08 13.81
CA SER A 101 26.59 -5.67 13.44
C SER A 101 25.28 -5.34 12.74
N VAL A 102 24.42 -6.33 12.44
CA VAL A 102 23.06 -6.04 11.97
C VAL A 102 22.18 -5.77 13.20
N SER A 103 22.32 -4.58 13.78
CA SER A 103 21.39 -4.05 14.76
C SER A 103 19.97 -4.20 14.20
N SER A 104 19.05 -4.71 15.04
CA SER A 104 17.62 -4.90 14.74
C SER A 104 17.14 -3.82 13.78
N CYS A 105 16.99 -4.17 12.49
CA CYS A 105 16.45 -3.26 11.50
C CYS A 105 14.93 -3.29 11.70
N ASP A 106 14.48 -2.68 12.79
CA ASP A 106 13.08 -2.35 13.02
C ASP A 106 12.80 -1.12 12.14
N SER A 107 12.67 -1.41 10.85
CA SER A 107 12.35 -0.41 9.84
C SER A 107 11.02 0.24 10.23
N LYS A 108 11.00 1.57 10.32
CA LYS A 108 9.83 2.42 10.65
C LYS A 108 8.54 2.10 9.86
N VAL A 109 8.64 1.30 8.79
CA VAL A 109 7.54 0.66 8.05
C VAL A 109 6.58 -0.11 8.97
N GLN A 110 7.08 -0.64 10.09
CA GLN A 110 6.31 -1.43 11.05
C GLN A 110 5.16 -0.64 11.72
N ALA A 111 5.28 0.69 11.84
CA ALA A 111 4.23 1.51 12.42
C ALA A 111 3.01 1.66 11.49
N GLN A 112 3.20 1.55 10.17
CA GLN A 112 2.10 1.69 9.21
C GLN A 112 1.23 0.43 9.18
N TYR A 113 1.81 -0.76 9.38
CA TYR A 113 1.06 -2.03 9.44
C TYR A 113 -0.13 -2.01 10.40
N PHE A 114 0.00 -1.35 11.55
CA PHE A 114 -1.07 -1.28 12.54
C PHE A 114 -2.33 -0.56 12.03
N LEU A 115 -2.19 0.32 11.03
CA LEU A 115 -3.34 1.00 10.41
C LEU A 115 -4.10 0.11 9.42
N TYR A 116 -3.42 -0.88 8.83
CA TYR A 116 -3.99 -1.76 7.79
C TYR A 116 -4.27 -3.19 8.29
N ALA A 117 -3.80 -3.54 9.50
CA ALA A 117 -3.99 -4.85 10.07
C ALA A 117 -5.41 -5.00 10.64
N LYS A 118 -6.26 -5.75 9.93
CA LYS A 118 -7.53 -6.24 10.49
C LYS A 118 -7.19 -7.16 11.67
N GLN A 119 -7.67 -6.82 12.87
CA GLN A 119 -7.53 -7.70 14.03
C GLN A 119 -8.28 -9.02 13.71
N PRO A 120 -7.68 -10.19 13.92
CA PRO A 120 -8.36 -11.45 13.66
C PRO A 120 -9.65 -11.50 14.50
N SER A 121 -10.78 -11.74 13.83
CA SER A 121 -12.06 -11.94 14.52
C SER A 121 -11.93 -13.13 15.46
N LYS A 122 -12.34 -12.94 16.72
CA LYS A 122 -12.38 -13.99 17.74
C LYS A 122 -13.40 -15.07 17.41
#